data_AF-A0A8T7HWQ5-F1
#
_entry.id   AF-A0A8T7HWQ5-F1
#
_cell.length_a   1.000
_cell.length_b   1.000
_cell.length_c   1.000
_cell.angle_alpha   90.00
_cell.angle_beta   90.00
_cell.angle_gamma   90.00
#
_symmetry.space_group_name_H-M   'P 1'
#
loop_
_entity.id
_entity.type
_entity.pdbx_description
1 polymer ?
#
loop_
_entity_poly.entity_id
_entity_poly.type
_entity_poly.pdbx_seq_one_letter_code
_entity_poly.pdbx_strand_id
1 'polypeptide(L)'
;GDEVLRPKIESEEYSALMLLADTLKETLERYGITLTLLATHAGVDAISRGELENQSQKLAQRIAALYSIYAPEAFDKSLFQQIVSTLRQRHLITTGEGNELSISASIPDLQQLVMSMLSQQTQESLVKTARWAIKKWRDE
;
A
#
# COMPACT_ATOMS: atom_id res chain seq x y z
N GLY A 1 -14.42 30.72 9.22
CA GLY A 1 -14.03 29.44 8.61
C GLY A 1 -14.32 28.38 9.63
N ASP A 2 -14.98 27.29 9.23
CA ASP A 2 -15.37 26.25 10.18
C ASP A 2 -14.12 25.66 10.85
N GLU A 3 -14.02 25.83 12.17
CA GLU A 3 -12.96 25.23 12.96
C GLU A 3 -13.19 23.71 13.02
N VAL A 4 -12.29 22.95 12.41
CA VAL A 4 -12.29 21.48 12.52
C VAL A 4 -11.74 21.12 13.89
N LEU A 5 -12.63 20.78 14.83
CA LEU A 5 -12.28 20.38 16.19
C LEU A 5 -12.32 18.86 16.34
N ARG A 6 -11.42 18.31 17.16
CA ARG A 6 -11.46 16.90 17.54
C ARG A 6 -12.71 16.62 18.38
N PRO A 7 -13.53 15.60 18.05
CA PRO A 7 -14.67 15.23 18.89
C PRO A 7 -14.19 14.71 20.25
N LYS A 8 -15.03 14.85 21.28
CA LYS A 8 -14.73 14.32 22.62
C LYS A 8 -14.71 12.80 22.55
N ILE A 9 -13.75 12.16 23.25
CA ILE A 9 -13.54 10.71 23.18
C ILE A 9 -14.81 9.91 23.52
N GLU A 10 -15.65 10.44 24.40
CA GLU A 10 -16.90 9.79 24.85
C GLU A 10 -18.13 10.12 23.98
N SER A 11 -17.95 10.84 22.87
CA SER A 11 -19.06 11.27 22.02
C SER A 11 -19.38 10.27 20.89
N GLU A 12 -20.60 10.34 20.37
CA GLU A 12 -21.02 9.52 19.22
C GLU A 12 -20.20 9.85 17.97
N GLU A 13 -19.82 11.12 17.78
CA GLU A 13 -19.00 11.56 16.65
C GLU A 13 -17.59 10.96 16.69
N TYR A 14 -17.00 10.83 17.88
CA TYR A 14 -15.72 10.15 18.04
C TYR A 14 -15.85 8.66 17.69
N SER A 15 -16.92 8.01 18.16
CA SER A 15 -17.19 6.60 17.85
C SER A 15 -17.39 6.37 16.35
N ALA A 16 -18.15 7.24 15.67
CA ALA A 16 -18.34 7.20 14.22
C ALA A 16 -17.03 7.42 13.46
N LEU A 17 -16.20 8.37 13.91
CA LEU A 17 -14.88 8.63 13.33
C LEU A 17 -13.96 7.42 13.48
N MET A 18 -13.95 6.77 14.65
CA MET A 18 -13.14 5.58 14.89
C MET A 18 -13.60 4.40 14.02
N LEU A 19 -14.91 4.22 13.83
CA LEU A 19 -15.45 3.19 12.94
C LEU A 19 -14.99 3.40 11.49
N LEU A 20 -15.03 4.66 11.02
CA LEU A 20 -14.53 5.01 9.68
C LEU A 20 -13.03 4.75 9.57
N ALA A 21 -12.25 5.14 10.59
CA ALA A 21 -10.81 4.93 10.61
C ALA A 21 -10.46 3.42 10.53
N ASP A 22 -11.16 2.59 11.31
CA ASP A 22 -10.96 1.13 11.32
C ASP A 22 -11.29 0.52 9.97
N THR A 23 -12.38 0.96 9.33
CA THR A 23 -12.79 0.52 7.99
C THR A 23 -11.76 0.88 6.92
N LEU A 24 -11.10 2.04 7.04
CA LEU A 24 -10.10 2.49 6.08
C LEU A 24 -8.72 1.87 6.28
N LYS A 25 -8.43 1.35 7.49
CA LYS A 25 -7.12 0.83 7.87
C LYS A 25 -6.61 -0.21 6.88
N GLU A 26 -7.42 -1.21 6.56
CA GLU A 26 -7.00 -2.26 5.62
C GLU A 26 -6.70 -1.72 4.22
N THR A 27 -7.45 -0.70 3.81
CA THR A 27 -7.22 -0.04 2.51
C THR A 27 -5.88 0.69 2.53
N LEU A 28 -5.58 1.44 3.59
CA LEU A 28 -4.28 2.10 3.77
C LEU A 28 -3.13 1.08 3.78
N GLU A 29 -3.31 -0.08 4.40
CA GLU A 29 -2.31 -1.15 4.43
C GLU A 29 -2.02 -1.71 3.03
N ARG A 30 -3.06 -1.95 2.23
CA ARG A 30 -2.90 -2.37 0.83
C ARG A 30 -2.22 -1.30 -0.04
N TYR A 31 -2.54 -0.03 0.18
CA TYR A 31 -1.80 1.08 -0.43
C TYR A 31 -0.34 1.07 0.01
N GLY A 32 -0.05 0.89 1.29
CA GLY A 32 1.31 0.80 1.82
C GLY A 32 2.12 -0.31 1.14
N ILE A 33 1.51 -1.49 0.92
CA ILE A 33 2.12 -2.61 0.22
C ILE A 33 2.46 -2.24 -1.22
N THR A 34 1.47 -1.74 -1.96
CA THR A 34 1.60 -1.44 -3.39
C THR A 34 2.61 -0.30 -3.63
N LEU A 35 2.52 0.77 -2.82
CA LEU A 35 3.39 1.93 -2.90
C LEU A 35 4.82 1.60 -2.49
N THR A 36 5.02 0.72 -1.50
CA THR A 36 6.38 0.31 -1.11
C THR A 36 7.03 -0.50 -2.21
N LEU A 37 6.30 -1.39 -2.89
CA LEU A 37 6.84 -2.11 -4.04
C LEU A 37 7.17 -1.16 -5.20
N LEU A 38 6.27 -0.23 -5.53
CA LEU A 38 6.54 0.80 -6.54
C LEU A 38 7.79 1.62 -6.20
N ALA A 39 7.92 2.10 -4.97
CA ALA A 39 9.07 2.89 -4.52
C ALA A 39 10.38 2.09 -4.60
N THR A 40 10.34 0.76 -4.42
CA THR A 40 11.52 -0.10 -4.52
C THR A 40 11.95 -0.43 -5.94
N HIS A 41 11.02 -0.39 -6.89
CA HIS A 41 11.31 -0.58 -8.32
C HIS A 41 11.64 0.75 -9.03
N ALA A 42 11.47 1.89 -8.38
CA ALA A 42 11.81 3.19 -8.94
C ALA A 42 13.33 3.27 -9.25
N GLY A 43 13.65 3.32 -10.55
CA GLY A 43 15.02 3.56 -11.05
C GLY A 43 15.95 2.34 -11.11
N VAL A 44 15.46 1.12 -10.86
CA VAL A 44 16.27 -0.11 -10.94
C VAL A 44 15.89 -0.94 -12.17
N ASP A 45 14.64 -1.41 -12.21
CA ASP A 45 14.06 -2.17 -13.31
C ASP A 45 12.58 -1.81 -13.39
N ALA A 46 12.06 -1.71 -14.61
CA ALA A 46 10.68 -1.29 -14.77
C ALA A 46 9.73 -2.48 -14.55
N ILE A 47 8.83 -2.34 -13.58
CA ILE A 47 7.82 -3.34 -13.26
C ILE A 47 6.59 -3.16 -14.15
N SER A 48 6.06 -4.27 -14.70
CA SER A 48 4.78 -4.23 -15.42
C SER A 48 3.60 -4.11 -14.46
N ARG A 49 2.46 -3.64 -14.95
CA ARG A 49 1.21 -3.59 -14.17
C ARG A 49 0.84 -4.94 -13.54
N GLY A 50 0.84 -6.00 -14.35
CA GLY A 50 0.45 -7.33 -13.89
C GLY A 50 1.41 -7.90 -12.85
N GLU A 51 2.70 -7.58 -13.00
CA GLU A 51 3.70 -8.00 -12.02
C GLU A 51 3.56 -7.25 -10.71
N LEU A 52 3.29 -5.94 -10.73
CA LEU A 52 3.03 -5.16 -9.52
C LEU A 52 1.83 -5.71 -8.73
N GLU A 53 0.74 -6.04 -9.42
CA GLU A 53 -0.46 -6.61 -8.81
C GLU A 53 -0.16 -7.98 -8.15
N ASN A 54 0.55 -8.85 -8.87
CA ASN A 54 0.96 -10.17 -8.38
C ASN A 54 1.92 -10.08 -7.19
N GLN A 55 2.94 -9.23 -7.28
CA GLN A 55 3.94 -9.03 -6.23
C GLN A 55 3.30 -8.43 -4.97
N SER A 56 2.37 -7.47 -5.13
CA SER A 56 1.64 -6.89 -4.02
C SER A 56 0.83 -7.94 -3.26
N GLN A 57 0.13 -8.81 -4.00
CA GLN A 57 -0.60 -9.93 -3.41
C GLN A 57 0.33 -10.91 -2.67
N LYS A 58 1.41 -11.36 -3.32
CA LYS A 58 2.39 -12.29 -2.72
C LYS A 58 3.02 -11.71 -1.46
N LEU A 59 3.34 -10.41 -1.47
CA LEU A 59 3.89 -9.73 -0.32
C LEU A 59 2.89 -9.70 0.84
N ALA A 60 1.63 -9.36 0.56
CA ALA A 60 0.56 -9.34 1.55
C ALA A 60 0.33 -10.72 2.19
N GLN A 61 0.25 -11.78 1.36
CA GLN A 61 0.16 -13.17 1.82
C GLN A 61 1.31 -13.54 2.75
N ARG A 62 2.53 -13.11 2.42
CA ARG A 62 3.70 -13.38 3.25
C ARG A 62 3.67 -12.62 4.56
N ILE A 63 3.26 -11.35 4.56
CA ILE A 63 3.13 -10.59 5.81
C ILE A 63 2.06 -11.25 6.71
N ALA A 64 0.93 -11.67 6.14
CA ALA A 64 -0.12 -12.38 6.85
C ALA A 64 0.43 -13.65 7.52
N ALA A 65 1.19 -14.46 6.78
CA ALA A 65 1.78 -15.70 7.28
C ALA A 65 2.86 -15.49 8.35
N LEU A 66 3.64 -14.41 8.27
CA LEU A 66 4.76 -14.16 9.18
C LEU A 66 4.37 -13.40 10.46
N TYR A 67 3.37 -12.53 10.40
CA TYR A 67 3.09 -11.57 11.46
C TYR A 67 1.65 -11.61 11.98
N SER A 68 0.76 -12.39 11.34
CA SER A 68 -0.67 -12.49 11.71
C SER A 68 -1.39 -11.13 11.77
N ILE A 69 -0.96 -10.18 10.92
CA ILE A 69 -1.50 -8.80 10.87
C ILE A 69 -2.72 -8.70 9.94
N TYR A 70 -2.89 -9.65 9.02
CA TYR A 70 -3.93 -9.61 7.98
C TYR A 70 -4.81 -10.85 7.99
N ALA A 71 -6.10 -10.65 7.79
CA ALA A 71 -7.04 -11.74 7.53
C ALA A 71 -6.88 -12.27 6.09
N PRO A 72 -7.22 -13.55 5.81
CA PRO A 72 -7.08 -14.18 4.49
C PRO A 72 -7.68 -13.39 3.32
N GLU A 73 -8.80 -12.72 3.58
CA GLU A 73 -9.55 -11.90 2.64
C GLU A 73 -8.84 -10.59 2.26
N ALA A 74 -7.91 -10.09 3.10
CA ALA A 74 -7.28 -8.80 2.91
C ALA A 74 -6.30 -8.76 1.71
N PHE A 75 -6.01 -9.91 1.11
CA PHE A 75 -5.06 -10.07 0.00
C PHE A 75 -5.67 -10.68 -1.27
N ASP A 76 -6.95 -10.40 -1.53
CA ASP A 76 -7.55 -10.63 -2.84
C ASP A 76 -6.82 -9.81 -3.93
N LYS A 77 -6.50 -10.44 -5.06
CA LYS A 77 -5.80 -9.81 -6.18
C LYS A 77 -6.57 -8.63 -6.76
N SER A 78 -7.91 -8.71 -6.78
CA SER A 78 -8.78 -7.65 -7.30
C SER A 78 -8.65 -6.35 -6.51
N LEU A 79 -8.34 -6.42 -5.21
CA LEU A 79 -8.10 -5.22 -4.38
C LEU A 79 -6.85 -4.48 -4.84
N PHE A 80 -5.77 -5.20 -5.13
CA PHE A 80 -4.54 -4.61 -5.68
C PHE A 80 -4.74 -4.09 -7.10
N GLN A 81 -5.52 -4.79 -7.94
CA GLN A 81 -5.91 -4.31 -9.27
C GLN A 81 -6.63 -2.96 -9.20
N GLN A 82 -7.57 -2.79 -8.27
CA GLN A 82 -8.30 -1.54 -8.07
C GLN A 82 -7.36 -0.41 -7.62
N ILE A 83 -6.43 -0.69 -6.71
CA ILE A 83 -5.43 0.30 -6.27
C ILE A 83 -4.55 0.73 -7.44
N VAL A 84 -3.99 -0.22 -8.20
CA VAL A 84 -3.14 0.09 -9.35
C VAL A 84 -3.91 0.86 -10.43
N SER A 85 -5.18 0.50 -10.67
CA SER A 85 -6.07 1.27 -11.55
C SER A 85 -6.26 2.71 -11.06
N THR A 86 -6.46 2.90 -9.75
CA THR A 86 -6.62 4.22 -9.13
C THR A 86 -5.35 5.06 -9.27
N LEU A 87 -4.17 4.49 -9.01
CA LEU A 87 -2.89 5.18 -9.19
C LEU A 87 -2.68 5.63 -10.64
N ARG A 88 -3.10 4.80 -11.60
CA ARG A 88 -3.06 5.15 -13.03
C ARG A 88 -4.03 6.27 -13.38
N GLN A 89 -5.27 6.20 -12.89
CA GLN A 89 -6.28 7.23 -13.12
C GLN A 89 -5.84 8.59 -12.55
N ARG A 90 -5.05 8.59 -11.46
CA ARG A 90 -4.48 9.79 -10.85
C ARG A 90 -3.15 10.22 -11.49
N HIS A 91 -2.72 9.58 -12.58
CA HIS A 91 -1.46 9.85 -13.28
C HIS A 91 -0.20 9.70 -12.40
N LEU A 92 -0.29 8.92 -11.32
CA LEU A 92 0.84 8.61 -10.44
C LEU A 92 1.73 7.50 -11.02
N ILE A 93 1.12 6.65 -11.85
CA ILE A 93 1.81 5.68 -12.70
C ILE A 93 1.24 5.76 -14.11
N THR A 94 2.09 5.59 -15.12
CA THR A 94 1.68 5.51 -16.53
C THR A 94 2.33 4.29 -17.18
N THR A 95 1.79 3.85 -18.31
CA THR A 95 2.38 2.74 -19.08
C THR A 95 3.24 3.34 -20.18
N GLY A 96 4.53 3.03 -20.16
CA GLY A 96 5.47 3.37 -21.24
C GLY A 96 5.32 2.44 -22.44
N GLU A 97 6.08 2.72 -23.50
CA GLU A 97 6.02 1.97 -24.77
C GLU A 97 6.34 0.47 -24.62
N GLY A 98 7.11 0.08 -23.60
CA GLY A 98 7.49 -1.31 -23.29
C GLY A 98 6.51 -2.08 -22.39
N ASN A 99 5.29 -1.58 -22.14
CA ASN A 99 4.36 -2.12 -21.13
C ASN A 99 4.86 -2.04 -19.67
N GLU A 100 5.93 -1.28 -19.49
CA GLU A 100 6.60 -0.95 -18.25
C GLU A 100 5.92 0.24 -17.56
N LEU A 101 5.87 0.23 -16.23
CA LEU A 101 5.31 1.36 -15.48
C LEU A 101 6.34 2.48 -15.35
N SER A 102 5.97 3.68 -15.82
CA SER A 102 6.65 4.92 -15.46
C SER A 102 6.04 5.46 -14.17
N ILE A 103 6.89 5.79 -13.19
CA ILE A 103 6.50 6.15 -11.83
C ILE A 103 6.68 7.66 -11.64
N SER A 104 5.64 8.34 -11.17
CA SER A 104 5.71 9.77 -10.84
C SER A 104 6.65 10.03 -9.67
N ALA A 105 7.35 11.17 -9.70
CA ALA A 105 8.22 11.64 -8.62
C ALA A 105 7.48 11.86 -7.28
N SER A 106 6.15 11.92 -7.28
CA SER A 106 5.31 12.07 -6.08
C SER A 106 5.01 10.75 -5.34
N ILE A 107 5.36 9.60 -5.91
CA ILE A 107 5.09 8.29 -5.28
C ILE A 107 5.84 8.10 -3.96
N PRO A 108 7.14 8.45 -3.82
CA PRO A 108 7.85 8.35 -2.55
C PRO A 108 7.18 9.14 -1.42
N ASP A 109 6.73 10.37 -1.70
CA ASP A 109 6.06 11.21 -0.71
C ASP A 109 4.70 10.61 -0.28
N LEU A 110 3.93 10.11 -1.25
CA LEU A 110 2.68 9.41 -0.99
C LEU A 110 2.90 8.14 -0.17
N GLN A 111 3.94 7.37 -0.50
CA GLN A 111 4.33 6.18 0.24
C GLN A 111 4.65 6.54 1.68
N GLN A 112 5.48 7.56 1.91
CA GLN A 112 5.83 8.01 3.26
C GLN A 112 4.59 8.46 4.06
N LEU A 113 3.70 9.21 3.43
CA LEU A 113 2.44 9.65 4.04
C LEU A 113 1.59 8.45 4.47
N VAL A 114 1.34 7.50 3.57
CA VAL A 114 0.55 6.31 3.87
C VAL A 114 1.22 5.49 4.98
N MET A 115 2.53 5.26 4.90
CA MET A 115 3.27 4.53 5.92
C MET A 115 3.16 5.19 7.29
N SER A 116 3.17 6.54 7.38
CA SER A 116 3.01 7.27 8.65
C SER A 116 1.64 7.08 9.31
N MET A 117 0.61 6.70 8.55
CA MET A 117 -0.73 6.40 9.07
C MET A 117 -0.86 4.97 9.59
N LEU A 118 0.11 4.10 9.29
CA LEU A 118 0.10 2.71 9.74
C LEU A 118 0.75 2.56 11.11
N SER A 119 0.37 1.51 11.84
CA SER A 119 1.02 1.17 13.11
C SER A 119 2.51 0.87 12.91
N GLN A 120 3.34 1.14 13.92
CA GLN A 120 4.78 0.84 13.86
C GLN A 120 5.04 -0.63 13.52
N GLN A 121 4.26 -1.55 14.09
CA GLN A 121 4.36 -2.98 13.80
C GLN A 121 4.10 -3.29 12.32
N THR A 122 3.06 -2.68 11.74
CA THR A 122 2.72 -2.85 10.31
C THR A 122 3.82 -2.26 9.42
N GLN A 123 4.36 -1.09 9.77
CA GLN A 123 5.44 -0.47 9.01
C GLN A 123 6.68 -1.39 8.98
N GLU A 124 7.07 -1.92 10.14
CA GLU A 124 8.24 -2.80 10.24
C GLU A 124 8.06 -4.11 9.50
N SER A 125 6.90 -4.77 9.64
CA SER A 125 6.62 -6.03 8.96
C SER A 125 6.66 -5.86 7.45
N LEU A 126 6.08 -4.76 6.94
CA LEU A 126 6.06 -4.42 5.53
C LEU A 126 7.45 -4.16 4.98
N VAL A 127 8.24 -3.28 5.62
CA VAL A 127 9.60 -2.95 5.17
C VAL A 127 10.51 -4.18 5.20
N LYS A 128 10.47 -4.98 6.27
CA LYS A 128 11.28 -6.20 6.39
C LYS A 128 10.92 -7.22 5.30
N THR A 129 9.63 -7.42 5.06
CA THR A 129 9.16 -8.39 4.04
C THR A 129 9.45 -7.89 2.63
N ALA A 130 9.24 -6.60 2.34
CA ALA A 130 9.53 -6.01 1.03
C ALA A 130 11.02 -6.16 0.68
N ARG A 131 11.91 -5.83 1.62
CA ARG A 131 13.36 -5.97 1.44
C ARG A 131 13.76 -7.42 1.16
N TRP A 132 13.16 -8.37 1.89
CA TRP A 132 13.36 -9.80 1.63
C TRP A 132 12.87 -10.19 0.22
N ALA A 133 11.68 -9.72 -0.18
CA ALA A 133 11.05 -10.08 -1.44
C ALA A 133 11.86 -9.59 -2.64
N ILE A 134 12.34 -8.35 -2.61
CA ILE A 134 13.17 -7.77 -3.66
C ILE A 134 14.46 -8.58 -3.84
N LYS A 135 15.11 -8.96 -2.73
CA LYS A 135 16.30 -9.82 -2.80
C LYS A 135 15.95 -11.18 -3.40
N LYS A 136 14.86 -11.80 -2.91
CA LYS A 136 14.47 -13.16 -3.29
C LYS A 136 14.04 -13.27 -4.75
N TRP A 137 13.24 -12.32 -5.24
CA TRP A 137 12.74 -12.31 -6.61
C TRP A 137 13.79 -11.91 -7.64
N ARG A 138 14.86 -11.23 -7.23
CA ARG A 138 16.01 -10.95 -8.11
C ARG A 138 16.94 -12.15 -8.28
N ASP A 139 16.90 -13.10 -7.34
CA ASP A 139 17.70 -14.32 -7.35
C ASP A 139 16.94 -15.51 -7.99
N GLU A 140 15.72 -15.31 -8.52
CA GLU A 140 14.85 -16.30 -9.18
C GLU A 140 14.75 -16.06 -10.68
#